data_AF-A0A915P4Q9-F1
#
_entry.id   AF-A0A915P4Q9-F1
#
_cell.length_a   1.000
_cell.length_b   1.000
_cell.length_c   1.000
_cell.angle_alpha   90.00
_cell.angle_beta   90.00
_cell.angle_gamma   90.00
#
_symmetry.space_group_name_H-M   'P 1'
#
loop_
_entity.id
_entity.type
_entity.pdbx_description
1 polymer ?
#
loop_
_entity_poly.entity_id
_entity_poly.type
_entity_poly.pdbx_seq_one_letter_code
_entity_poly.pdbx_strand_id
1 'polypeptide(L)'
;MLVHMSDRDSEAFNLSKILEPILWSYAEDLDMYLPYSDWLALKKFKKVWGASAFKGADGPMRFYSNPIHYIRNHEAWIQQMTKIYKEFDRFQGLIITGWSRYDHLAVLCEMLPVGIPTLSMSAETILAGRPLDGRYEKTSKLLHCDAPYKPGFAYGCEFPGKRVYELVNEYSTFSQQLRKYIDTDFEFNGWVSILTENWNSSSPMYIKKVLTYINYYLQPLERIENELRHELNLYFYPEAVDEFILTYMSKDLELFRRREDAAQKILKQKIFPKRPFVKYPAAAAKKKKTLEKN
;
A
#
# COMPACT_ATOMS: atom_id res chain seq x y z
N MET A 1 19.41 -3.47 21.39
CA MET A 1 19.60 -2.47 22.46
C MET A 1 20.04 -3.10 23.78
N LEU A 2 19.28 -4.03 24.38
CA LEU A 2 19.69 -4.72 25.62
C LEU A 2 20.86 -5.72 25.44
N VAL A 3 21.00 -6.31 24.25
CA VAL A 3 22.08 -7.26 23.93
C VAL A 3 23.47 -6.59 23.82
N HIS A 4 23.51 -5.27 23.63
CA HIS A 4 24.76 -4.50 23.54
C HIS A 4 25.13 -3.80 24.85
N MET A 5 24.32 -3.98 25.90
CA MET A 5 24.60 -3.40 27.22
C MET A 5 25.60 -4.27 27.97
N SER A 6 26.56 -3.63 28.65
CA SER A 6 27.52 -4.37 29.48
C SER A 6 26.81 -5.03 30.66
N ASP A 7 27.26 -6.23 31.06
CA ASP A 7 26.70 -6.92 32.23
C ASP A 7 26.92 -6.11 33.52
N ARG A 8 28.02 -5.35 33.59
CA ARG A 8 28.30 -4.43 34.70
C ARG A 8 27.20 -3.40 34.89
N ASP A 9 26.76 -2.75 33.81
CA ASP A 9 25.69 -1.74 33.89
C ASP A 9 24.35 -2.40 34.21
N SER A 10 24.07 -3.55 33.59
CA SER A 10 22.86 -4.33 33.87
C SER A 10 22.74 -4.73 35.35
N GLU A 11 23.85 -5.09 35.98
CA GLU A 11 23.91 -5.42 37.41
C GLU A 11 23.84 -4.18 38.30
N ALA A 12 24.61 -3.14 38.00
CA ALA A 12 24.65 -1.89 38.77
C ALA A 12 23.25 -1.27 38.92
N PHE A 13 22.43 -1.34 37.87
CA PHE A 13 21.06 -0.84 37.87
C PHE A 13 19.99 -1.91 38.14
N ASN A 14 20.37 -3.16 38.44
CA ASN A 14 19.45 -4.29 38.66
C ASN A 14 18.38 -4.45 37.55
N LEU A 15 18.75 -4.19 36.29
CA LEU A 15 17.78 -4.11 35.19
C LEU A 15 16.99 -5.40 34.98
N SER A 16 17.62 -6.55 35.21
CA SER A 16 16.98 -7.87 35.09
C SER A 16 15.83 -8.10 36.07
N LYS A 17 15.74 -7.30 37.14
CA LYS A 17 14.67 -7.39 38.15
C LYS A 17 13.52 -6.42 37.88
N ILE A 18 13.75 -5.37 37.08
CA ILE A 18 12.76 -4.29 36.86
C ILE A 18 12.24 -4.25 35.42
N LEU A 19 12.93 -4.86 34.46
CA LEU A 19 12.53 -4.90 33.05
C LEU A 19 12.07 -6.30 32.63
N GLU A 20 11.09 -6.33 31.73
CA GLU A 20 10.68 -7.52 30.99
C GLU A 20 10.93 -7.24 29.50
N PRO A 21 11.91 -7.88 28.84
CA PRO A 21 12.22 -7.60 27.45
C PRO A 21 11.13 -8.15 26.51
N ILE A 22 10.89 -7.39 25.44
CA ILE A 22 10.04 -7.78 24.31
C ILE A 22 10.95 -8.07 23.12
N LEU A 23 10.91 -9.30 22.61
CA LEU A 23 11.49 -9.63 21.31
C LEU A 23 10.42 -9.45 20.24
N TRP A 24 10.75 -8.67 19.22
CA TRP A 24 9.83 -8.40 18.11
C TRP A 24 10.46 -8.83 16.81
N SER A 25 9.69 -9.51 15.97
CA SER A 25 10.07 -9.88 14.61
C SER A 25 8.81 -10.19 13.83
N TYR A 26 8.78 -9.74 12.57
CA TYR A 26 7.65 -9.87 11.66
C TYR A 26 7.95 -10.87 10.53
N ALA A 27 9.06 -11.61 10.62
CA ALA A 27 9.40 -12.62 9.63
C ALA A 27 8.46 -13.84 9.69
N GLU A 28 8.22 -14.47 8.54
CA GLU A 28 7.41 -15.69 8.43
C GLU A 28 8.14 -16.94 8.95
N ASP A 29 9.48 -16.91 8.97
CA ASP A 29 10.32 -17.95 9.55
C ASP A 29 11.14 -17.34 10.69
N LEU A 30 10.73 -17.55 11.93
CA LEU A 30 11.44 -16.98 13.07
C LEU A 30 12.68 -17.77 13.48
N ASP A 31 12.84 -19.04 13.07
CA ASP A 31 14.04 -19.80 13.44
C ASP A 31 15.30 -19.24 12.78
N MET A 32 15.14 -18.67 11.57
CA MET A 32 16.22 -17.98 10.86
C MET A 32 16.58 -16.61 11.47
N TYR A 33 15.59 -15.87 11.98
CA TYR A 33 15.78 -14.47 12.41
C TYR A 33 15.87 -14.27 13.92
N LEU A 34 15.39 -15.24 14.71
CA LEU A 34 15.46 -15.28 16.17
C LEU A 34 16.02 -16.65 16.61
N PRO A 35 17.32 -16.92 16.35
CA PRO A 35 17.96 -18.14 16.79
C PRO A 35 17.89 -18.31 18.31
N TYR A 36 17.99 -19.55 18.78
CA TYR A 36 17.91 -19.88 20.20
C TYR A 36 18.92 -19.12 21.09
N SER A 37 20.07 -18.72 20.54
CA SER A 37 21.06 -17.87 21.22
C SER A 37 20.50 -16.51 21.66
N ASP A 38 19.56 -15.93 20.91
CA ASP A 38 18.97 -14.63 21.25
C ASP A 38 18.12 -14.73 22.51
N TRP A 39 17.42 -15.86 22.69
CA TRP A 39 16.69 -16.16 23.91
C TRP A 39 17.62 -16.41 25.10
N LEU A 40 18.72 -17.14 24.89
CA LEU A 40 19.73 -17.37 25.94
C LEU A 40 20.36 -16.06 26.44
N ALA A 41 20.60 -15.09 25.55
CA ALA A 41 21.10 -13.77 25.93
C ALA A 41 20.14 -13.02 26.89
N LEU A 42 18.86 -13.39 26.91
CA LEU A 42 17.84 -12.82 27.77
C LEU A 42 17.54 -13.65 29.02
N LYS A 43 18.19 -14.80 29.23
CA LYS A 43 17.91 -15.69 30.37
C LYS A 43 18.04 -15.03 31.74
N LYS A 44 18.87 -13.98 31.84
CA LYS A 44 18.98 -13.16 33.07
C LYS A 44 17.66 -12.45 33.43
N PHE A 45 16.82 -12.18 32.44
CA PHE A 45 15.46 -11.69 32.63
C PHE A 45 14.53 -12.90 32.82
N LYS A 46 13.89 -12.98 33.98
CA LYS A 46 13.01 -14.11 34.35
C LYS A 46 11.76 -14.21 33.49
N LYS A 47 11.31 -13.09 32.94
CA LYS A 47 10.05 -12.95 32.22
C LYS A 47 10.29 -12.22 30.92
N VAL A 48 9.71 -12.72 29.85
CA VAL A 48 9.90 -12.20 28.50
C VAL A 48 8.59 -12.17 27.73
N TRP A 49 8.56 -11.35 26.68
CA TRP A 49 7.43 -11.19 25.77
C TRP A 49 7.87 -11.39 24.32
N GLY A 50 6.93 -11.85 23.49
CA GLY A 50 7.05 -11.78 22.03
C GLY A 50 6.23 -10.62 21.48
N ALA A 51 6.56 -10.16 20.28
CA ALA A 51 5.73 -9.23 19.53
C ALA A 51 5.70 -9.58 18.03
N SER A 52 4.48 -9.72 17.53
CA SER A 52 4.10 -9.98 16.14
C SER A 52 3.38 -8.77 15.54
N ALA A 53 2.88 -8.88 14.32
CA ALA A 53 2.07 -7.83 13.69
C ALA A 53 0.86 -8.42 12.94
N PHE A 54 -0.22 -7.65 12.85
CA PHE A 54 -1.39 -7.97 12.01
C PHE A 54 -1.56 -7.03 10.80
N LYS A 55 -0.80 -5.92 10.79
CA LYS A 55 -0.71 -4.96 9.69
C LYS A 55 0.58 -4.14 9.77
N GLY A 56 0.96 -3.52 8.66
CA GLY A 56 2.03 -2.53 8.57
C GLY A 56 3.45 -3.08 8.77
N ALA A 57 3.66 -4.39 8.57
CA ALA A 57 4.95 -5.02 8.77
C ALA A 57 5.45 -5.89 7.60
N ASP A 58 4.85 -5.75 6.41
CA ASP A 58 5.20 -6.50 5.19
C ASP A 58 5.61 -5.62 3.98
N GLY A 59 5.86 -4.33 4.22
CA GLY A 59 6.45 -3.38 3.29
C GLY A 59 6.09 -1.91 3.62
N PRO A 60 7.02 -0.95 3.48
CA PRO A 60 6.76 0.46 3.80
C PRO A 60 5.69 1.13 2.92
N MET A 61 5.46 0.59 1.71
CA MET A 61 4.46 1.07 0.75
C MET A 61 3.28 0.09 0.64
N ARG A 62 3.13 -0.87 1.57
CA ARG A 62 1.95 -1.76 1.57
C ARG A 62 0.76 -0.97 2.06
N PHE A 63 -0.29 -0.89 1.25
CA PHE A 63 -1.54 -0.21 1.63
C PHE A 63 -2.77 -1.13 1.59
N TYR A 64 -2.64 -2.34 1.05
CA TYR A 64 -3.72 -3.31 0.86
C TYR A 64 -3.44 -4.60 1.64
N SER A 65 -4.47 -5.41 1.85
CA SER A 65 -4.42 -6.56 2.75
C SER A 65 -3.47 -7.67 2.26
N ASN A 66 -2.66 -8.20 3.18
CA ASN A 66 -1.85 -9.40 2.96
C ASN A 66 -1.93 -10.39 4.16
N PRO A 67 -3.08 -11.04 4.40
CA PRO A 67 -3.29 -11.81 5.64
C PRO A 67 -2.31 -12.97 5.80
N ILE A 68 -1.97 -13.68 4.71
CA ILE A 68 -1.09 -14.85 4.74
C ILE A 68 0.27 -14.57 5.40
N HIS A 69 0.85 -13.41 5.15
CA HIS A 69 2.12 -13.02 5.74
C HIS A 69 2.04 -12.96 7.27
N TYR A 70 1.04 -12.24 7.79
CA TYR A 70 0.85 -12.03 9.22
C TYR A 70 0.48 -13.33 9.94
N ILE A 71 -0.37 -14.17 9.33
CA ILE A 71 -0.71 -15.48 9.88
C ILE A 71 0.53 -16.37 10.00
N ARG A 72 1.38 -16.43 8.97
CA ARG A 72 2.62 -17.22 9.04
C ARG A 72 3.55 -16.71 10.12
N ASN A 73 3.66 -15.38 10.29
CA ASN A 73 4.39 -14.81 11.41
C ASN A 73 3.81 -15.28 12.77
N HIS A 74 2.48 -15.33 12.93
CA HIS A 74 1.86 -15.85 14.16
C HIS A 74 2.11 -17.34 14.38
N GLU A 75 2.03 -18.16 13.34
CA GLU A 75 2.35 -19.59 13.39
C GLU A 75 3.82 -19.81 13.81
N ALA A 76 4.75 -19.00 13.27
CA ALA A 76 6.15 -19.03 13.68
C ALA A 76 6.34 -18.59 15.14
N TRP A 77 5.61 -17.56 15.59
CA TRP A 77 5.63 -17.14 17.00
C TRP A 77 5.12 -18.22 17.96
N ILE A 78 4.05 -18.93 17.59
CA ILE A 78 3.54 -20.08 18.36
C ILE A 78 4.62 -21.16 18.50
N GLN A 79 5.34 -21.48 17.41
CA GLN A 79 6.43 -22.44 17.44
C GLN A 79 7.58 -21.97 18.33
N GLN A 80 8.01 -20.71 18.19
CA GLN A 80 9.06 -20.12 19.03
C GLN A 80 8.69 -20.18 20.51
N MET A 81 7.51 -19.69 20.88
CA MET A 81 7.01 -19.73 22.26
C MET A 81 7.00 -21.16 22.82
N THR A 82 6.56 -22.13 22.03
CA THR A 82 6.53 -23.56 22.41
C THR A 82 7.93 -24.13 22.64
N LYS A 83 8.94 -23.66 21.90
CA LYS A 83 10.34 -24.11 22.07
C LYS A 83 10.97 -23.52 23.33
N ILE A 84 10.70 -22.25 23.65
CA ILE A 84 11.50 -21.50 24.63
C ILE A 84 10.83 -21.29 25.99
N TYR A 85 9.53 -21.58 26.15
CA TYR A 85 8.81 -21.25 27.40
C TYR A 85 9.43 -21.84 28.67
N LYS A 86 10.21 -22.92 28.58
CA LYS A 86 10.91 -23.55 29.71
C LYS A 86 12.21 -22.86 30.11
N GLU A 87 12.74 -21.97 29.28
CA GLU A 87 13.99 -21.25 29.56
C GLU A 87 13.80 -20.07 30.53
N PHE A 88 12.54 -19.67 30.75
CA PHE A 88 12.16 -18.52 31.54
C PHE A 88 11.16 -18.93 32.62
N ASP A 89 11.09 -18.16 33.72
CA ASP A 89 10.06 -18.37 34.75
C ASP A 89 8.66 -18.22 34.13
N ARG A 90 8.51 -17.28 33.17
CA ARG A 90 7.27 -17.10 32.42
C ARG A 90 7.51 -16.43 31.06
N PHE A 91 7.01 -17.05 30.00
CA PHE A 91 6.70 -16.32 28.78
C PHE A 91 5.34 -15.63 28.96
N GLN A 92 5.33 -14.30 28.96
CA GLN A 92 4.18 -13.53 29.43
C GLN A 92 3.04 -13.51 28.41
N GLY A 93 3.38 -13.41 27.13
CA GLY A 93 2.40 -13.36 26.06
C GLY A 93 2.99 -12.81 24.77
N LEU A 94 2.13 -12.73 23.76
CA LEU A 94 2.45 -12.20 22.45
C LEU A 94 1.68 -10.88 22.25
N ILE A 95 2.41 -9.80 21.99
CA ILE A 95 1.83 -8.51 21.60
C ILE A 95 1.59 -8.54 20.10
N ILE A 96 0.39 -8.19 19.64
CA ILE A 96 0.07 -8.10 18.21
C ILE A 96 0.04 -6.62 17.85
N THR A 97 1.04 -6.18 17.09
CA THR A 97 1.21 -4.77 16.71
C THR A 97 0.50 -4.44 15.39
N GLY A 98 0.15 -3.16 15.19
CA GLY A 98 -0.47 -2.68 13.96
C GLY A 98 0.14 -1.36 13.52
N TRP A 99 1.29 -1.42 12.85
CA TRP A 99 2.05 -0.24 12.46
C TRP A 99 1.33 0.57 11.39
N SER A 100 1.48 1.90 11.45
CA SER A 100 0.95 2.81 10.42
C SER A 100 2.05 3.40 9.53
N ARG A 101 3.31 3.30 9.95
CA ARG A 101 4.51 3.71 9.20
C ARG A 101 5.72 2.87 9.64
N TYR A 102 6.71 2.80 8.76
CA TYR A 102 8.02 2.18 9.05
C TYR A 102 9.01 3.14 9.71
N ASP A 103 8.79 4.43 9.52
CA ASP A 103 9.58 5.52 10.08
C ASP A 103 8.72 6.81 10.07
N HIS A 104 9.11 7.82 10.85
CA HIS A 104 8.42 9.12 10.89
C HIS A 104 8.37 9.84 9.54
N LEU A 105 9.33 9.56 8.64
CA LEU A 105 9.42 10.16 7.31
C LEU A 105 8.92 9.23 6.19
N ALA A 106 8.55 7.99 6.50
CA ALA A 106 7.98 7.06 5.54
C ALA A 106 6.50 7.36 5.30
N VAL A 107 5.97 6.99 4.13
CA VAL A 107 4.54 7.09 3.81
C VAL A 107 3.68 6.22 4.73
N LEU A 108 2.37 6.50 4.79
CA LEU A 108 1.39 5.64 5.47
C LEU A 108 1.35 4.25 4.84
N CYS A 109 1.41 3.18 5.63
CA CYS A 109 1.14 1.82 5.16
C CYS A 109 -0.34 1.43 5.37
N GLU A 110 -0.64 0.15 5.59
CA GLU A 110 -2.00 -0.37 5.76
C GLU A 110 -2.79 0.40 6.84
N MET A 111 -3.93 0.97 6.44
CA MET A 111 -4.86 1.64 7.34
C MET A 111 -5.58 0.61 8.21
N LEU A 112 -6.00 1.00 9.42
CA LEU A 112 -6.60 0.07 10.38
C LEU A 112 -7.76 -0.77 9.79
N PRO A 113 -8.75 -0.18 9.07
CA PRO A 113 -9.85 -0.97 8.51
C PRO A 113 -9.39 -2.09 7.56
N VAL A 114 -8.30 -1.88 6.83
CA VAL A 114 -7.72 -2.85 5.89
C VAL A 114 -7.17 -4.09 6.62
N GLY A 115 -6.70 -3.90 7.86
CA GLY A 115 -6.12 -4.94 8.70
C GLY A 115 -7.11 -5.64 9.65
N ILE A 116 -8.37 -5.22 9.74
CA ILE A 116 -9.35 -5.82 10.67
C ILE A 116 -9.61 -7.32 10.40
N PRO A 117 -9.80 -7.74 9.13
CA PRO A 117 -9.94 -9.17 8.84
C PRO A 117 -8.72 -9.97 9.27
N THR A 118 -7.51 -9.46 8.97
CA THR A 118 -6.26 -10.08 9.42
C THR A 118 -6.18 -10.14 10.94
N LEU A 119 -6.48 -9.06 11.66
CA LEU A 119 -6.49 -9.03 13.13
C LEU A 119 -7.39 -10.12 13.72
N SER A 120 -8.55 -10.33 13.12
CA SER A 120 -9.51 -11.35 13.57
C SER A 120 -8.94 -12.77 13.37
N MET A 121 -8.37 -13.02 12.18
CA MET A 121 -7.68 -14.29 11.89
C MET A 121 -6.45 -14.49 12.79
N SER A 122 -5.67 -13.43 13.04
CA SER A 122 -4.51 -13.42 13.93
C SER A 122 -4.88 -13.87 15.34
N ALA A 123 -5.95 -13.29 15.89
CA ALA A 123 -6.46 -13.68 17.20
C ALA A 123 -6.92 -15.15 17.22
N GLU A 124 -7.63 -15.61 16.19
CA GLU A 124 -8.08 -17.00 16.09
C GLU A 124 -6.89 -17.98 16.03
N THR A 125 -5.86 -17.69 15.23
CA THR A 125 -4.63 -18.49 15.11
C THR A 125 -3.90 -18.58 16.45
N ILE A 126 -3.70 -17.45 17.13
CA ILE A 126 -2.97 -17.40 18.41
C ILE A 126 -3.75 -18.13 19.50
N LEU A 127 -5.07 -17.94 19.58
CA LEU A 127 -5.92 -18.64 20.54
C LEU A 127 -6.00 -20.15 20.27
N ALA A 128 -5.93 -20.56 19.00
CA ALA A 128 -5.89 -21.97 18.63
C ALA A 128 -4.54 -22.63 18.96
N GLY A 129 -3.45 -21.86 18.98
CA GLY A 129 -2.10 -22.36 19.25
C GLY A 129 -1.58 -23.34 18.20
N ARG A 130 -2.14 -23.32 16.98
CA ARG A 130 -1.78 -24.19 15.85
C ARG A 130 -2.18 -23.57 14.52
N PRO A 131 -1.59 -24.02 13.40
CA PRO A 131 -2.07 -23.65 12.06
C PRO A 131 -3.53 -24.03 11.85
N LEU A 132 -4.27 -23.15 11.16
CA LEU A 132 -5.69 -23.33 10.83
C LEU A 132 -5.92 -23.70 9.36
N ASP A 133 -4.89 -23.63 8.52
CA ASP A 133 -4.92 -24.00 7.10
C ASP A 133 -6.02 -23.29 6.28
N GLY A 134 -6.31 -22.03 6.62
CA GLY A 134 -7.38 -21.25 5.97
C GLY A 134 -8.79 -21.48 6.52
N ARG A 135 -8.94 -22.25 7.61
CA ARG A 135 -10.25 -22.50 8.26
C ARG A 135 -10.43 -21.58 9.47
N TYR A 136 -11.05 -20.43 9.24
CA TYR A 136 -11.23 -19.37 10.24
C TYR A 136 -12.70 -19.21 10.65
N GLU A 137 -13.30 -20.25 11.24
CA GLU A 137 -14.74 -20.27 11.54
C GLU A 137 -15.17 -19.18 12.53
N LYS A 138 -14.33 -18.84 13.52
CA LYS A 138 -14.68 -17.78 14.48
C LYS A 138 -14.61 -16.43 13.81
N THR A 139 -13.61 -16.21 12.96
CA THR A 139 -13.49 -14.99 12.15
C THR A 139 -14.66 -14.85 11.20
N SER A 140 -15.04 -15.93 10.48
CA SER A 140 -16.16 -15.86 9.54
C SER A 140 -17.48 -15.54 10.24
N LYS A 141 -17.71 -16.10 11.44
CA LYS A 141 -18.88 -15.79 12.27
C LYS A 141 -18.85 -14.34 12.77
N LEU A 142 -17.68 -13.82 13.15
CA LEU A 142 -17.53 -12.46 13.67
C LEU A 142 -17.73 -11.40 12.58
N LEU A 143 -17.17 -11.64 11.39
CA LEU A 143 -17.20 -10.70 10.27
C LEU A 143 -18.39 -10.92 9.33
N HIS A 144 -19.25 -11.92 9.60
CA HIS A 144 -20.38 -12.30 8.74
C HIS A 144 -20.00 -12.55 7.27
N CYS A 145 -18.76 -12.96 6.99
CA CYS A 145 -18.24 -13.24 5.66
C CYS A 145 -17.02 -14.18 5.74
N ASP A 146 -16.66 -14.81 4.62
CA ASP A 146 -15.40 -15.55 4.51
C ASP A 146 -14.29 -14.67 3.94
N ALA A 147 -13.64 -13.91 4.83
CA ALA A 147 -12.46 -13.14 4.45
C ALA A 147 -11.33 -14.09 3.98
N PRO A 148 -10.62 -13.77 2.90
CA PRO A 148 -9.62 -14.69 2.36
C PRO A 148 -8.31 -14.65 3.15
N TYR A 149 -7.80 -15.83 3.51
CA TYR A 149 -6.45 -16.00 4.07
C TYR A 149 -5.35 -15.73 3.05
N LYS A 150 -5.58 -16.11 1.78
CA LYS A 150 -4.65 -15.89 0.66
C LYS A 150 -4.85 -14.50 0.06
N PRO A 151 -3.90 -14.00 -0.78
CA PRO A 151 -4.07 -12.74 -1.48
C PRO A 151 -5.41 -12.65 -2.20
N GLY A 152 -6.13 -11.55 -1.94
CA GLY A 152 -7.52 -11.34 -2.36
C GLY A 152 -8.28 -10.57 -1.29
N PHE A 153 -9.56 -10.35 -1.52
CA PHE A 153 -10.45 -9.71 -0.56
C PHE A 153 -11.89 -10.20 -0.72
N ALA A 154 -12.72 -9.92 0.28
CA ALA A 154 -14.14 -10.25 0.28
C ALA A 154 -15.00 -8.97 0.28
N TYR A 155 -16.21 -9.08 -0.26
CA TYR A 155 -17.24 -8.04 -0.11
C TYR A 155 -18.28 -8.48 0.89
N GLY A 156 -18.98 -7.52 1.51
CA GLY A 156 -20.15 -7.80 2.34
C GLY A 156 -19.82 -8.27 3.76
N CYS A 157 -18.56 -8.21 4.16
CA CYS A 157 -18.18 -8.39 5.56
C CYS A 157 -18.79 -7.30 6.45
N GLU A 158 -18.94 -7.57 7.75
CA GLU A 158 -19.50 -6.66 8.73
C GLU A 158 -18.48 -6.30 9.80
N PHE A 159 -17.94 -5.09 9.72
CA PHE A 159 -17.08 -4.47 10.72
C PHE A 159 -16.95 -2.96 10.47
N PRO A 160 -16.54 -2.16 11.47
CA PRO A 160 -16.29 -0.74 11.30
C PRO A 160 -15.22 -0.47 10.23
N GLY A 161 -15.53 0.38 9.24
CA GLY A 161 -14.62 0.66 8.13
C GLY A 161 -14.58 -0.41 7.03
N LYS A 162 -15.54 -1.35 6.99
CA LYS A 162 -15.65 -2.36 5.91
C LYS A 162 -15.55 -1.78 4.50
N ARG A 163 -16.14 -0.60 4.27
CA ARG A 163 -16.13 0.03 2.95
C ARG A 163 -14.73 0.50 2.56
N VAL A 164 -13.93 0.98 3.52
CA VAL A 164 -12.51 1.30 3.31
C VAL A 164 -11.74 0.03 2.91
N TYR A 165 -11.96 -1.09 3.61
CA TYR A 165 -11.33 -2.37 3.27
C TYR A 165 -11.67 -2.81 1.83
N GLU A 166 -12.93 -2.74 1.44
CA GLU A 166 -13.39 -3.08 0.09
C GLU A 166 -12.74 -2.18 -0.97
N LEU A 167 -12.84 -0.85 -0.81
CA LEU A 167 -12.36 0.13 -1.79
C LEU A 167 -10.84 0.08 -1.97
N VAL A 168 -10.08 -0.09 -0.88
CA VAL A 168 -8.62 -0.19 -0.93
C VAL A 168 -8.17 -1.45 -1.68
N ASN A 169 -8.78 -2.59 -1.40
CA ASN A 169 -8.43 -3.84 -2.07
C ASN A 169 -8.94 -3.90 -3.52
N GLU A 170 -10.10 -3.29 -3.80
CA GLU A 170 -10.60 -3.04 -5.14
C GLU A 170 -9.60 -2.21 -5.95
N TYR A 171 -9.14 -1.09 -5.38
CA TYR A 171 -8.13 -0.23 -6.00
C TYR A 171 -6.79 -0.97 -6.22
N SER A 172 -6.34 -1.77 -5.27
CA SER A 172 -5.10 -2.56 -5.42
C SER A 172 -5.17 -3.50 -6.63
N THR A 173 -6.31 -4.16 -6.84
CA THR A 173 -6.53 -5.05 -7.99
C THR A 173 -6.66 -4.25 -9.28
N PHE A 174 -7.44 -3.17 -9.26
CA PHE A 174 -7.66 -2.29 -10.41
C PHE A 174 -6.36 -1.62 -10.87
N SER A 175 -5.55 -1.10 -9.95
CA SER A 175 -4.28 -0.42 -10.25
C SER A 175 -3.25 -1.35 -10.92
N GLN A 176 -3.26 -2.64 -10.60
CA GLN A 176 -2.42 -3.62 -11.30
C GLN A 176 -2.81 -3.77 -12.78
N GLN A 177 -4.11 -3.80 -13.07
CA GLN A 177 -4.63 -3.84 -14.45
C GLN A 177 -4.33 -2.51 -15.17
N LEU A 178 -4.51 -1.40 -14.48
CA LEU A 178 -4.24 -0.06 -14.98
C LEU A 178 -2.78 0.12 -15.38
N ARG A 179 -1.83 -0.28 -14.53
CA ARG A 179 -0.39 -0.23 -14.83
C ARG A 179 -0.04 -1.02 -16.07
N LYS A 180 -0.59 -2.23 -16.21
CA LYS A 180 -0.42 -3.02 -17.44
C LYS A 180 -0.90 -2.27 -18.68
N TYR A 181 -2.08 -1.63 -18.60
CA TYR A 181 -2.59 -0.81 -19.71
C TYR A 181 -1.67 0.38 -20.02
N ILE A 182 -1.25 1.14 -19.00
CA ILE A 182 -0.32 2.28 -19.15
C ILE A 182 0.98 1.84 -19.82
N ASP A 183 1.54 0.70 -19.43
CA ASP A 183 2.87 0.26 -19.90
C ASP A 183 2.83 -0.39 -21.29
N THR A 184 1.72 -1.04 -21.66
CA THR A 184 1.68 -1.92 -22.85
C THR A 184 0.82 -1.42 -24.00
N ASP A 185 -0.09 -0.46 -23.79
CA ASP A 185 -0.98 0.00 -24.85
C ASP A 185 -0.31 1.04 -25.76
N PHE A 186 0.03 0.63 -26.98
CA PHE A 186 0.70 1.49 -27.96
C PHE A 186 -0.20 2.62 -28.48
N GLU A 187 -1.52 2.45 -28.47
CA GLU A 187 -2.43 3.49 -28.96
C GLU A 187 -2.58 4.61 -27.93
N PHE A 188 -2.71 4.25 -26.66
CA PHE A 188 -2.69 5.18 -25.52
C PHE A 188 -1.39 5.98 -25.50
N ASN A 189 -0.25 5.30 -25.61
CA ASN A 189 1.06 5.93 -25.53
C ASN A 189 1.51 6.62 -26.81
N GLY A 190 0.94 6.25 -27.97
CA GLY A 190 1.24 6.89 -29.25
C GLY A 190 0.36 8.11 -29.51
N TRP A 191 -0.96 7.94 -29.38
CA TRP A 191 -1.92 8.97 -29.76
C TRP A 191 -2.25 9.96 -28.66
N VAL A 192 -2.12 9.60 -27.38
CA VAL A 192 -2.29 10.52 -26.25
C VAL A 192 -0.97 10.66 -25.49
N SER A 193 0.10 10.86 -26.26
CA SER A 193 1.46 11.00 -25.76
C SER A 193 1.74 12.40 -25.20
N ILE A 194 2.97 12.60 -24.71
CA ILE A 194 3.48 13.93 -24.31
C ILE A 194 3.35 14.99 -25.41
N LEU A 195 3.33 14.60 -26.70
CA LEU A 195 3.08 15.52 -27.80
C LEU A 195 1.65 16.07 -27.80
N THR A 196 0.70 15.24 -27.38
CA THR A 196 -0.70 15.61 -27.23
C THR A 196 -0.88 16.52 -26.03
N GLU A 197 -0.29 16.13 -24.89
CA GLU A 197 -0.38 16.86 -23.62
C GLU A 197 0.19 18.28 -23.71
N ASN A 198 1.37 18.44 -24.32
CA ASN A 198 2.09 19.72 -24.29
C ASN A 198 1.94 20.58 -25.55
N TRP A 199 1.55 19.99 -26.68
CA TRP A 199 1.55 20.68 -27.98
C TRP A 199 0.26 20.50 -28.80
N ASN A 200 -0.78 19.88 -28.23
CA ASN A 200 -2.04 19.61 -28.90
C ASN A 200 -1.85 19.03 -30.31
N SER A 201 -0.97 18.03 -30.42
CA SER A 201 -0.60 17.39 -31.68
C SER A 201 -0.90 15.90 -31.67
N SER A 202 -2.03 15.51 -32.27
CA SER A 202 -2.41 14.12 -32.51
C SER A 202 -3.51 14.03 -33.57
N SER A 203 -3.86 12.82 -33.97
CA SER A 203 -4.93 12.54 -34.93
C SER A 203 -6.29 12.43 -34.23
N PRO A 204 -7.28 13.29 -34.53
CA PRO A 204 -8.61 13.23 -33.92
C PRO A 204 -9.32 11.88 -34.05
N MET A 205 -9.09 11.17 -35.16
CA MET A 205 -9.70 9.85 -35.42
C MET A 205 -9.26 8.82 -34.37
N TYR A 206 -7.95 8.73 -34.09
CA TYR A 206 -7.41 7.79 -33.12
C TYR A 206 -7.69 8.25 -31.68
N ILE A 207 -7.64 9.57 -31.42
CA ILE A 207 -8.02 10.13 -30.11
C ILE A 207 -9.43 9.70 -29.71
N LYS A 208 -10.40 9.73 -30.64
CA LYS A 208 -11.77 9.30 -30.33
C LYS A 208 -11.86 7.85 -29.86
N LYS A 209 -11.04 6.96 -30.42
CA LYS A 209 -10.95 5.56 -29.98
C LYS A 209 -10.32 5.45 -28.60
N VAL A 210 -9.18 6.09 -28.38
CA VAL A 210 -8.43 6.02 -27.12
C VAL A 210 -9.21 6.67 -25.96
N LEU A 211 -9.94 7.77 -26.22
CA LEU A 211 -10.72 8.47 -25.20
C LEU A 211 -11.78 7.56 -24.53
N THR A 212 -12.37 6.62 -25.28
CA THR A 212 -13.30 5.64 -24.71
C THR A 212 -12.63 4.79 -23.63
N TYR A 213 -11.38 4.37 -23.86
CA TYR A 213 -10.60 3.60 -22.88
C TYR A 213 -10.09 4.46 -21.72
N ILE A 214 -9.69 5.70 -21.99
CA ILE A 214 -9.36 6.67 -20.93
C ILE A 214 -10.55 6.79 -19.96
N ASN A 215 -11.76 6.99 -20.49
CA ASN A 215 -12.96 7.11 -19.67
C ASN A 215 -13.33 5.81 -18.95
N TYR A 216 -13.11 4.66 -19.59
CA TYR A 216 -13.32 3.35 -18.97
C TYR A 216 -12.48 3.18 -17.69
N TYR A 217 -11.25 3.69 -17.65
CA TYR A 217 -10.41 3.61 -16.47
C TYR A 217 -10.57 4.81 -15.51
N LEU A 218 -10.77 6.02 -16.04
CA LEU A 218 -10.89 7.23 -15.23
C LEU A 218 -12.15 7.22 -14.36
N GLN A 219 -13.29 6.78 -14.91
CA GLN A 219 -14.56 6.77 -14.16
C GLN A 219 -14.50 5.91 -12.87
N PRO A 220 -14.01 4.65 -12.89
CA PRO A 220 -13.77 3.89 -11.67
C PRO A 220 -12.75 4.53 -10.72
N LEU A 221 -11.66 5.12 -11.24
CA LEU A 221 -10.64 5.78 -10.40
C LEU A 221 -11.24 6.93 -9.59
N GLU A 222 -12.00 7.81 -10.25
CA GLU A 222 -12.61 8.96 -9.59
C GLU A 222 -13.71 8.55 -8.62
N ARG A 223 -14.48 7.51 -8.96
CA ARG A 223 -15.46 6.93 -8.03
C ARG A 223 -14.76 6.42 -6.77
N ILE A 224 -13.73 5.59 -6.92
CA ILE A 224 -12.98 5.03 -5.78
C ILE A 224 -12.35 6.16 -4.97
N GLU A 225 -11.74 7.18 -5.61
CA GLU A 225 -11.16 8.33 -4.90
C GLU A 225 -12.22 9.02 -4.02
N ASN A 226 -13.36 9.36 -4.60
CA ASN A 226 -14.42 10.10 -3.92
C ASN A 226 -15.02 9.29 -2.76
N GLU A 227 -15.34 8.02 -2.99
CA GLU A 227 -15.88 7.15 -1.95
C GLU A 227 -14.84 6.90 -0.84
N LEU A 228 -13.58 6.67 -1.20
CA LEU A 228 -12.53 6.40 -0.22
C LEU A 228 -12.24 7.63 0.64
N ARG A 229 -12.23 8.83 0.04
CA ARG A 229 -12.14 10.09 0.78
C ARG A 229 -13.28 10.24 1.76
N HIS A 230 -14.52 9.98 1.34
CA HIS A 230 -15.68 10.04 2.24
C HIS A 230 -15.53 9.08 3.41
N GLU A 231 -15.26 7.80 3.13
CA GLU A 231 -15.20 6.74 4.13
C GLU A 231 -14.01 6.89 5.09
N LEU A 232 -12.83 7.30 4.61
CA LEU A 232 -11.66 7.51 5.47
C LEU A 232 -11.86 8.71 6.41
N ASN A 233 -12.51 9.79 5.96
CA ASN A 233 -12.77 10.97 6.80
C ASN A 233 -13.72 10.69 7.98
N LEU A 234 -14.42 9.54 7.98
CA LEU A 234 -15.21 9.10 9.13
C LEU A 234 -14.34 8.64 10.31
N TYR A 235 -13.08 8.25 10.06
CA TYR A 235 -12.19 7.63 11.04
C TYR A 235 -10.85 8.37 11.22
N PHE A 236 -10.42 9.14 10.22
CA PHE A 236 -9.10 9.76 10.16
C PHE A 236 -9.20 11.26 9.93
N TYR A 237 -8.17 11.98 10.39
CA TYR A 237 -8.03 13.41 10.08
C TYR A 237 -7.84 13.63 8.57
N PRO A 238 -8.38 14.73 8.00
CA PRO A 238 -8.31 15.01 6.57
C PRO A 238 -6.89 14.95 6.00
N GLU A 239 -5.89 15.37 6.76
CA GLU A 239 -4.48 15.37 6.34
C GLU A 239 -3.95 13.97 6.09
N ALA A 240 -4.34 12.99 6.91
CA ALA A 240 -3.97 11.59 6.73
C ALA A 240 -4.68 10.99 5.50
N VAL A 241 -5.92 11.40 5.25
CA VAL A 241 -6.67 11.01 4.05
C VAL A 241 -6.01 11.58 2.80
N ASP A 242 -5.68 12.87 2.81
CA ASP A 242 -4.99 13.54 1.71
C ASP A 242 -3.64 12.90 1.42
N GLU A 243 -2.85 12.59 2.45
CA GLU A 243 -1.58 11.88 2.28
C GLU A 243 -1.77 10.49 1.64
N PHE A 244 -2.76 9.72 2.09
CA PHE A 244 -3.04 8.39 1.53
C PHE A 244 -3.39 8.48 0.04
N ILE A 245 -4.32 9.37 -0.33
CA ILE A 245 -4.73 9.57 -1.72
C ILE A 245 -3.55 10.08 -2.57
N LEU A 246 -2.80 11.05 -2.04
CA LEU A 246 -1.61 11.60 -2.69
C LEU A 246 -0.58 10.50 -3.01
N THR A 247 -0.30 9.65 -2.02
CA THR A 247 0.72 8.62 -2.13
C THR A 247 0.31 7.51 -3.10
N TYR A 248 -0.94 7.05 -3.00
CA TYR A 248 -1.34 5.79 -3.64
C TYR A 248 -2.16 5.96 -4.92
N MET A 249 -2.86 7.08 -5.10
CA MET A 249 -3.82 7.27 -6.18
C MET A 249 -3.50 8.45 -7.11
N SER A 250 -2.91 9.53 -6.59
CA SER A 250 -2.79 10.78 -7.36
C SER A 250 -2.02 10.63 -8.67
N LYS A 251 -0.95 9.82 -8.72
CA LYS A 251 -0.19 9.60 -9.95
C LYS A 251 -1.08 9.11 -11.10
N ASP A 252 -1.93 8.12 -10.82
CA ASP A 252 -2.78 7.47 -11.80
C ASP A 252 -3.97 8.38 -12.17
N LEU A 253 -4.59 9.01 -11.16
CA LEU A 253 -5.66 10.00 -11.35
C LEU A 253 -5.21 11.18 -12.23
N GLU A 254 -4.08 11.79 -11.90
CA GLU A 254 -3.57 12.94 -12.64
C GLU A 254 -3.19 12.58 -14.06
N LEU A 255 -2.57 11.41 -14.28
CA LEU A 255 -2.23 10.94 -15.61
C LEU A 255 -3.47 10.85 -16.50
N PHE A 256 -4.53 10.21 -16.01
CA PHE A 256 -5.75 10.01 -16.79
C PHE A 256 -6.52 11.32 -16.99
N ARG A 257 -6.64 12.17 -15.96
CA ARG A 257 -7.26 13.50 -16.08
C ARG A 257 -6.55 14.38 -17.10
N ARG A 258 -5.21 14.46 -17.05
CA ARG A 258 -4.41 15.24 -18.02
C ARG A 258 -4.58 14.72 -19.44
N ARG A 259 -4.53 13.41 -19.64
CA ARG A 259 -4.67 12.79 -20.96
C ARG A 259 -6.09 12.89 -21.51
N GLU A 260 -7.11 12.82 -20.66
CA GLU A 260 -8.50 13.08 -21.04
C GLU A 260 -8.66 14.53 -21.53
N ASP A 261 -8.20 15.52 -20.76
CA ASP A 261 -8.27 16.94 -21.16
C ASP A 261 -7.52 17.21 -22.47
N ALA A 262 -6.31 16.64 -22.62
CA ALA A 262 -5.54 16.74 -23.85
C ALA A 262 -6.27 16.11 -25.04
N ALA A 263 -6.86 14.92 -24.88
CA ALA A 263 -7.68 14.27 -25.90
C ALA A 263 -8.90 15.12 -26.29
N GLN A 264 -9.62 15.68 -25.32
CA GLN A 264 -10.76 16.57 -25.59
C GLN A 264 -10.34 17.84 -26.35
N LYS A 265 -9.17 18.41 -26.07
CA LYS A 265 -8.61 19.55 -26.82
C LYS A 265 -8.33 19.19 -28.27
N ILE A 266 -7.73 18.03 -28.55
CA ILE A 266 -7.48 17.56 -29.92
C ILE A 266 -8.79 17.44 -30.71
N LEU A 267 -9.84 16.87 -30.11
CA LEU A 267 -11.13 16.69 -30.79
C LEU A 267 -11.80 18.02 -31.17
N LYS A 268 -11.49 19.10 -30.46
CA LYS A 268 -11.99 20.46 -30.74
C LYS A 268 -11.09 21.23 -31.71
N GLN A 269 -9.87 20.77 -31.93
CA GLN A 269 -8.86 21.46 -32.76
C GLN A 269 -9.09 21.18 -34.25
N LYS A 270 -9.14 22.26 -35.05
CA LYS A 270 -9.31 22.18 -36.51
C LYS A 270 -8.01 22.30 -37.28
N ILE A 271 -7.01 22.98 -36.70
CA ILE A 271 -5.75 23.31 -37.37
C ILE A 271 -4.61 22.79 -36.51
N PHE A 272 -3.71 22.02 -37.13
CA PHE A 272 -2.55 21.45 -36.45
C PHE A 272 -1.27 22.14 -36.91
N PRO A 273 -0.48 22.71 -35.98
CA PRO A 273 0.80 23.32 -36.33
C PRO A 273 1.80 22.27 -36.86
N LYS A 274 2.61 22.65 -37.86
CA LYS A 274 3.71 21.81 -38.34
C LYS A 274 4.82 21.81 -37.29
N ARG A 275 5.15 20.63 -36.73
CA ARG A 275 6.23 20.43 -35.74
C ARG A 275 6.15 21.43 -34.56
N PRO A 276 5.10 21.35 -33.73
CA PRO A 276 4.83 22.36 -32.70
C PRO A 276 5.90 22.51 -31.62
N PHE A 277 6.78 21.52 -31.48
CA PHE A 277 7.91 21.52 -30.55
C PHE A 277 9.15 22.24 -31.10
N VAL A 278 9.15 22.67 -32.36
CA VAL A 278 10.26 23.41 -32.97
C VAL A 278 9.96 24.91 -32.94
N LYS A 279 10.83 25.70 -32.27
CA LYS A 279 10.81 27.16 -32.38
C LYS A 279 11.50 27.56 -33.68
N TYR A 280 10.72 28.02 -34.65
CA TYR A 280 11.27 28.60 -35.87
C TYR A 280 11.73 30.04 -35.60
N PRO A 281 12.91 30.47 -36.10
CA PRO A 281 13.25 31.89 -36.13
C PRO A 281 12.15 32.64 -36.89
N ALA A 282 11.72 33.80 -36.38
CA ALA A 282 10.75 34.63 -37.08
C ALA A 282 11.27 34.88 -38.50
N ALA A 283 10.58 34.33 -39.50
CA ALA A 283 10.96 34.50 -40.89
C ALA A 283 11.02 36.01 -41.16
N ALA A 284 12.19 36.51 -41.56
CA ALA A 284 12.44 37.90 -41.89
C ALA A 284 11.32 38.41 -42.80
N ALA A 285 10.41 39.20 -42.23
CA ALA A 285 9.30 39.78 -42.96
C ALA A 285 9.86 40.69 -44.06
N LYS A 286 9.53 40.35 -45.31
CA LYS A 286 9.53 41.21 -46.50
C LYS A 286 10.89 41.67 -47.05
N LYS A 287 11.47 40.83 -47.93
CA LYS A 287 12.06 41.31 -49.21
C LYS A 287 11.14 40.93 -50.39
N LYS A 288 9.99 41.60 -50.45
CA LYS A 288 9.17 41.75 -51.68
C LYS A 288 8.72 43.22 -51.72
N LYS A 289 9.66 44.12 -52.01
CA LYS A 289 9.44 45.53 -52.38
C LYS A 289 10.69 46.04 -53.11
N THR A 290 11.03 45.41 -54.22
CA THR A 290 11.96 45.94 -55.24
C THR A 290 11.67 45.19 -56.53
N LEU A 291 10.50 45.45 -57.09
CA LEU A 291 10.12 45.18 -58.48
C LEU A 291 8.91 46.09 -58.76
N GLU A 292 9.09 47.38 -58.53
CA GLU A 292 8.24 48.48 -59.00
C GLU A 292 8.98 49.77 -58.63
N LYS A 293 9.28 50.60 -59.66
CA LYS A 293 10.09 51.83 -59.67
C LYS A 293 11.60 51.64 -59.87
N ASN A 294 12.01 51.36 -61.11
CA ASN A 294 12.43 52.37 -62.09
C ASN A 294 12.92 51.68 -63.36
#